data_AF-A0A7J6REJ0-F1
#
_entry.id   AF-A0A7J6REJ0-F1
#
_cell.length_a   1.000
_cell.length_b   1.000
_cell.length_c   1.000
_cell.angle_alpha   90.00
_cell.angle_beta   90.00
_cell.angle_gamma   90.00
#
_symmetry.space_group_name_H-M   'P 1'
#
loop_
_entity.id
_entity.type
_entity.pdbx_description
1 polymer ?
#
loop_
_entity_poly.entity_id
_entity_poly.type
_entity_poly.pdbx_seq_one_letter_code
_entity_poly.pdbx_strand_id
1 'polypeptide(L)'
;MRRLCRTLGATGIVRLGAPLPDELGYAESIDVEEISSAKVTVVRAADSKVSTIVLRGATANFLDEVERAIDDAVNVVRCCAVKGQRQFVVGGGGCEISLGLDVAKFGQECSGLEQYAVLKFAESLEVVANIIAE
;
A
#
# COMPACT_ATOMS: atom_id res chain seq x y z
N MET A 1 8.39 -18.13 -8.60
CA MET A 1 9.52 -17.92 -9.54
C MET A 1 9.88 -16.47 -9.80
N ARG A 2 8.97 -15.59 -10.26
CA ARG A 2 9.33 -14.18 -10.60
C ARG A 2 10.04 -13.40 -9.49
N ARG A 3 9.56 -13.48 -8.24
CA ARG A 3 10.21 -12.81 -7.08
C ARG A 3 11.62 -13.33 -6.84
N LEU A 4 11.81 -14.65 -6.83
CA LEU A 4 13.12 -15.30 -6.66
C LEU A 4 14.11 -14.87 -7.75
N CYS A 5 13.70 -14.92 -9.02
CA CYS A 5 14.50 -14.43 -10.14
C CYS A 5 14.91 -12.97 -9.96
N ARG A 6 13.97 -12.09 -9.56
CA ARG A 6 14.25 -10.68 -9.32
C ARG A 6 15.15 -10.42 -8.10
N THR A 7 15.04 -11.21 -7.05
CA THR A 7 15.89 -11.16 -5.86
C THR A 7 17.32 -11.56 -6.17
N LEU A 8 17.51 -12.60 -6.99
CA LEU A 8 18.83 -13.18 -7.28
C LEU A 8 19.49 -12.62 -8.55
N GLY A 9 18.75 -11.86 -9.37
CA GLY A 9 19.19 -11.46 -10.71
C GLY A 9 19.16 -12.59 -11.74
N ALA A 10 18.52 -13.72 -11.43
CA ALA A 10 18.43 -14.88 -12.32
C ALA A 10 17.35 -14.71 -13.40
N THR A 11 17.49 -15.42 -14.52
CA THR A 11 16.46 -15.49 -15.57
C THR A 11 15.63 -16.77 -15.43
N GLY A 12 14.30 -16.66 -15.47
CA GLY A 12 13.42 -17.83 -15.43
C GLY A 12 13.41 -18.56 -16.77
N ILE A 13 13.94 -19.78 -16.79
CA ILE A 13 14.04 -20.61 -18.00
C ILE A 13 12.96 -21.70 -18.00
N VAL A 14 12.27 -21.87 -19.13
CA VAL A 14 11.23 -22.91 -19.31
C VAL A 14 11.73 -24.10 -20.17
N ARG A 15 12.85 -23.92 -20.88
CA ARG A 15 13.51 -25.00 -21.64
C ARG A 15 14.26 -25.96 -20.72
N LEU A 16 14.30 -27.23 -21.11
CA LEU A 16 15.16 -28.24 -20.49
C LEU A 16 16.55 -28.14 -21.09
N GLY A 17 17.53 -27.72 -20.29
CA GLY A 17 18.93 -27.58 -20.71
C GLY A 17 19.73 -26.84 -19.64
N ALA A 18 21.06 -26.90 -19.73
CA ALA A 18 21.91 -26.14 -18.83
C ALA A 18 21.67 -24.63 -19.02
N PRO A 19 21.59 -23.87 -17.92
CA PRO A 19 21.56 -22.41 -17.98
C PRO A 19 22.92 -21.88 -18.44
N LEU A 20 22.89 -20.75 -19.14
CA LEU A 20 24.06 -19.94 -19.44
C LEU A 20 24.51 -19.24 -18.15
N PRO A 21 25.81 -18.88 -18.04
CA PRO A 21 26.32 -18.13 -16.88
C PRO A 21 25.52 -16.85 -16.59
N ASP A 22 25.07 -16.14 -17.62
CA ASP A 22 24.30 -14.89 -17.50
C ASP A 22 22.84 -15.11 -17.06
N GLU A 23 22.34 -16.35 -17.14
CA GLU A 23 20.99 -16.69 -16.68
C GLU A 23 20.96 -17.07 -15.19
N LEU A 24 22.13 -17.31 -14.58
CA LEU A 24 22.27 -17.66 -13.17
C LEU A 24 22.17 -16.42 -12.27
N GLY A 25 21.63 -16.61 -11.07
CA GLY A 25 21.59 -15.57 -10.03
C GLY A 25 22.44 -15.95 -8.83
N TYR A 26 22.75 -14.98 -7.99
CA TYR A 26 23.57 -15.15 -6.79
C TYR A 26 22.74 -14.96 -5.52
N ALA A 27 22.83 -15.94 -4.61
CA ALA A 27 22.32 -15.84 -3.25
C ALA A 27 23.48 -15.74 -2.28
N GLU A 28 23.33 -14.89 -1.27
CA GLU A 28 24.31 -14.77 -0.18
C GLU A 28 24.15 -15.90 0.82
N SER A 29 22.91 -16.21 1.21
CA SER A 29 22.59 -17.36 2.05
C SER A 29 21.29 -18.03 1.60
N ILE A 30 21.23 -19.34 1.82
CA ILE A 30 20.04 -20.15 1.62
C ILE A 30 19.90 -21.06 2.82
N ASP A 31 18.86 -20.81 3.61
CA ASP A 31 18.62 -21.49 4.87
C ASP A 31 17.24 -22.15 4.83
N VAL A 32 17.11 -23.31 5.48
CA VAL A 32 15.80 -23.94 5.69
C VAL A 32 15.43 -23.75 7.16
N GLU A 33 14.46 -22.88 7.38
CA GLU A 33 13.95 -22.55 8.71
C GLU A 33 12.60 -23.26 8.92
N GLU A 34 12.31 -23.66 10.16
CA GLU A 34 10.99 -24.18 10.50
C GLU A 34 10.14 -23.07 11.13
N ILE A 35 9.05 -22.70 10.45
CA ILE A 35 8.12 -21.66 10.87
C ILE A 35 6.75 -22.29 11.05
N SER A 36 6.27 -22.36 12.30
CA SER A 36 4.96 -22.94 12.64
C SER A 36 4.76 -24.35 12.08
N SER A 37 5.76 -25.22 12.29
CA SER A 37 5.77 -26.62 11.82
C SER A 37 5.78 -26.78 10.29
N ALA A 38 5.98 -25.70 9.53
CA ALA A 38 6.26 -25.73 8.11
C ALA A 38 7.73 -25.45 7.85
N LYS A 39 8.36 -26.26 6.99
CA LYS A 39 9.72 -26.00 6.49
C LYS A 39 9.65 -24.92 5.42
N VAL A 40 10.34 -23.80 5.66
CA VAL A 40 10.39 -22.63 4.78
C VAL A 40 11.83 -22.44 4.33
N THR A 41 12.05 -22.35 3.02
CA THR A 41 13.36 -22.00 2.47
C THR A 41 13.48 -20.48 2.41
N VAL A 42 14.39 -19.93 3.20
CA VAL A 42 14.69 -18.50 3.24
C VAL A 42 15.91 -18.25 2.37
N VAL A 43 15.74 -17.38 1.38
CA VAL A 43 16.80 -17.00 0.45
C VAL A 43 17.14 -15.53 0.68
N ARG A 44 18.41 -15.24 0.98
CA ARG A 44 18.91 -13.88 1.23
C ARG A 44 19.90 -13.49 0.14
N ALA A 45 19.81 -12.23 -0.29
CA ALA A 45 20.72 -11.62 -1.26
C ALA A 45 21.10 -10.22 -0.77
N ALA A 46 22.39 -9.88 -0.87
CA ALA A 46 22.97 -8.66 -0.32
C ALA A 46 22.36 -7.37 -0.89
N ASP A 47 21.99 -7.36 -2.18
CA ASP A 47 21.43 -6.20 -2.88
C ASP A 47 20.10 -6.55 -3.57
N SER A 48 19.06 -6.81 -2.76
CA SER A 48 17.72 -7.14 -3.24
C SER A 48 16.75 -5.97 -3.12
N LYS A 49 16.05 -5.66 -4.21
CA LYS A 49 14.89 -4.75 -4.24
C LYS A 49 13.57 -5.44 -3.87
N VAL A 50 13.63 -6.69 -3.42
CA VAL A 50 12.47 -7.52 -3.06
C VAL A 50 12.66 -8.00 -1.63
N SER A 51 11.68 -7.69 -0.79
CA SER A 51 11.53 -8.25 0.54
C SER A 51 10.29 -9.15 0.60
N THR A 52 10.26 -10.06 1.57
CA THR A 52 9.10 -10.91 1.88
C THR A 52 8.83 -10.81 3.37
N ILE A 53 7.60 -10.46 3.74
CA ILE A 53 7.14 -10.43 5.13
C ILE A 53 6.35 -11.72 5.36
N VAL A 54 6.67 -12.45 6.43
CA VAL A 54 5.97 -13.67 6.82
C VAL A 54 5.01 -13.34 7.96
N LEU A 55 3.72 -13.51 7.72
CA LEU A 55 2.67 -13.24 8.71
C LEU A 55 2.30 -14.52 9.45
N ARG A 56 2.03 -14.38 10.75
CA ARG A 56 1.56 -15.46 11.62
C ARG A 56 0.39 -14.95 12.43
N GLY A 57 -0.67 -15.75 12.52
CA GLY A 57 -1.91 -15.38 13.16
C GLY A 57 -2.65 -16.60 13.68
N ALA A 58 -3.60 -16.37 14.59
CA ALA A 58 -4.37 -17.43 15.24
C ALA A 58 -5.41 -18.07 14.31
N THR A 59 -5.98 -17.29 13.39
CA THR A 59 -6.99 -17.74 12.43
C THR A 59 -6.67 -17.22 11.03
N ALA A 60 -7.19 -17.89 10.00
CA ALA A 60 -7.04 -17.45 8.60
C ALA A 60 -7.67 -16.07 8.37
N ASN A 61 -8.88 -15.83 8.89
CA ASN A 61 -9.56 -14.54 8.74
C ASN A 61 -8.73 -13.38 9.32
N PHE A 62 -8.06 -13.59 10.47
CA PHE A 62 -7.19 -12.58 11.06
C PHE A 62 -5.94 -12.34 10.20
N LEU A 63 -5.37 -13.39 9.61
CA LEU A 63 -4.25 -13.26 8.68
C LEU A 63 -4.64 -12.45 7.44
N ASP A 64 -5.83 -12.68 6.88
CA ASP A 64 -6.34 -11.94 5.72
C ASP A 64 -6.49 -10.43 6.03
N GLU A 65 -6.97 -10.09 7.23
CA GLU A 65 -7.07 -8.70 7.69
C GLU A 65 -5.69 -8.05 7.85
N VAL A 66 -4.72 -8.76 8.44
CA VAL A 66 -3.35 -8.25 8.63
C VAL A 66 -2.62 -8.12 7.30
N GLU A 67 -2.79 -9.07 6.37
CA GLU A 67 -2.25 -8.98 5.00
C GLU A 67 -2.75 -7.71 4.32
N ARG A 68 -4.07 -7.48 4.35
CA ARG A 68 -4.68 -6.28 3.78
C ARG A 68 -4.15 -5.00 4.43
N ALA A 69 -4.05 -4.96 5.76
CA ALA A 69 -3.55 -3.79 6.46
C ALA A 69 -2.09 -3.46 6.10
N ILE A 70 -1.25 -4.47 5.91
CA ILE A 70 0.15 -4.29 5.50
C ILE A 70 0.24 -3.83 4.05
N ASP A 71 -0.57 -4.41 3.16
CA ASP A 71 -0.62 -3.99 1.75
C ASP A 71 -1.07 -2.52 1.63
N ASP A 72 -2.08 -2.11 2.39
CA ASP A 72 -2.54 -0.72 2.45
C ASP A 72 -1.41 0.20 2.95
N ALA A 73 -0.72 -0.17 4.04
CA ALA A 73 0.39 0.60 4.60
C ALA A 73 1.57 0.75 3.61
N VAL A 74 1.96 -0.34 2.94
CA VAL A 74 3.04 -0.33 1.93
C VAL A 74 2.66 0.57 0.76
N ASN A 75 1.40 0.54 0.32
CA ASN A 75 0.92 1.41 -0.75
C ASN A 75 0.93 2.89 -0.35
N VAL A 76 0.55 3.22 0.90
CA VAL A 76 0.66 4.60 1.42
C VAL A 76 2.11 5.07 1.41
N VAL A 77 3.05 4.27 1.93
CA VAL A 77 4.48 4.61 1.92
C VAL A 77 4.99 4.77 0.50
N ARG A 78 4.57 3.90 -0.43
CA ARG A 78 4.93 4.01 -1.85
C ARG A 78 4.48 5.34 -2.44
N CYS A 79 3.24 5.76 -2.19
CA CYS A 79 2.72 7.06 -2.64
C CYS A 79 3.55 8.23 -2.07
N CYS A 80 3.90 8.18 -0.78
CA CYS A 80 4.71 9.21 -0.12
C CYS A 80 6.17 9.24 -0.58
N ALA A 81 6.71 8.10 -1.02
CA ALA A 81 8.10 7.97 -1.47
C ALA A 81 8.31 8.42 -2.93
N VAL A 82 7.24 8.69 -3.69
CA VAL A 82 7.34 9.20 -5.07
C VAL A 82 7.96 10.60 -5.05
N LYS A 83 9.08 10.77 -5.77
CA LYS A 83 9.74 12.07 -5.93
C LYS A 83 8.76 13.06 -6.57
N GLY A 84 8.54 14.20 -5.90
CA GLY A 84 7.69 15.29 -6.39
C GLY A 84 6.26 15.32 -5.82
N GLN A 85 5.80 14.27 -5.13
CA GLN A 85 4.46 14.20 -4.52
C GLN A 85 4.57 14.19 -2.99
N ARG A 86 5.04 15.30 -2.41
CA ARG A 86 5.18 15.48 -0.95
C ARG A 86 4.11 16.39 -0.33
N GLN A 87 2.95 16.47 -0.98
CA GLN A 87 1.83 17.25 -0.48
C GLN A 87 1.01 16.34 0.43
N PHE A 88 0.89 16.74 1.69
CA PHE A 88 0.11 16.05 2.70
C PHE A 88 -1.09 16.91 3.06
N VAL A 89 -2.19 16.25 3.39
CA VAL A 89 -3.39 16.88 3.93
C VAL A 89 -3.62 16.42 5.36
N VAL A 90 -4.38 17.19 6.12
CA VAL A 90 -4.77 16.81 7.48
C VAL A 90 -5.78 15.67 7.40
N GLY A 91 -5.53 14.57 8.11
CA GLY A 91 -6.45 13.42 8.16
C GLY A 91 -7.58 13.61 9.17
N GLY A 92 -8.36 12.53 9.40
CA GLY A 92 -9.38 12.48 10.44
C GLY A 92 -10.56 13.44 10.22
N GLY A 93 -10.93 13.72 8.97
CA GLY A 93 -11.98 14.68 8.63
C GLY A 93 -11.51 16.14 8.57
N GLY A 94 -10.27 16.46 8.97
CA GLY A 94 -9.78 17.83 9.01
C GLY A 94 -9.70 18.49 7.62
N CYS A 95 -9.30 17.74 6.60
CA CYS A 95 -9.28 18.21 5.21
C CYS A 95 -10.71 18.51 4.72
N GLU A 96 -11.64 17.58 4.98
CA GLU A 96 -13.03 17.66 4.56
C GLU A 96 -13.76 18.83 5.21
N ILE A 97 -13.55 19.09 6.50
CA ILE A 97 -14.11 20.24 7.22
C ILE A 97 -13.54 21.56 6.66
N SER A 98 -12.22 21.64 6.44
CA SER A 98 -11.61 22.84 5.86
C SER A 98 -12.18 23.14 4.47
N LEU A 99 -12.33 22.11 3.63
CA LEU A 99 -12.93 22.25 2.30
C LEU A 99 -14.41 22.63 2.38
N GLY A 100 -15.18 22.04 3.31
CA GLY A 100 -16.58 22.38 3.56
C GLY A 100 -16.75 23.86 3.88
N LEU A 101 -15.91 24.42 4.75
CA LEU A 101 -15.93 25.85 5.09
C LEU A 101 -15.67 26.74 3.88
N ASP A 102 -14.71 26.40 3.03
CA ASP A 102 -14.35 27.21 1.87
C ASP A 102 -15.40 27.11 0.76
N VAL A 103 -15.97 25.94 0.53
CA VAL A 103 -17.08 25.75 -0.41
C VAL A 103 -18.34 26.47 0.09
N ALA A 104 -18.61 26.45 1.40
CA ALA A 104 -19.74 27.17 1.98
C ALA A 104 -19.62 28.69 1.78
N LYS A 105 -18.42 29.27 1.96
CA LYS A 105 -18.15 30.68 1.65
C LYS A 105 -18.42 30.99 0.18
N PHE A 106 -17.91 30.16 -0.73
CA PHE A 106 -18.19 30.31 -2.16
C PHE A 106 -19.68 30.22 -2.48
N GLY A 107 -20.42 29.32 -1.81
CA GLY A 107 -21.87 29.22 -1.93
C GLY A 107 -22.62 30.48 -1.49
N GLN A 108 -22.08 31.27 -0.56
CA GLN A 108 -22.68 32.56 -0.16
C GLN A 108 -22.51 33.65 -1.23
N GLU A 109 -21.46 33.56 -2.06
CA GLU A 109 -21.21 34.49 -3.17
C GLU A 109 -22.04 34.14 -4.42
N CYS A 110 -22.50 32.90 -4.53
CA CYS A 110 -23.33 32.44 -5.65
C CYS A 110 -24.73 33.06 -5.61
N SER A 111 -25.17 33.64 -6.73
CA SER A 111 -26.53 34.13 -6.91
C SER A 111 -27.40 33.11 -7.64
N GLY A 112 -28.62 32.89 -7.16
CA GLY A 112 -29.61 32.05 -7.83
C GLY A 112 -29.76 30.66 -7.23
N LEU A 113 -30.37 29.74 -7.97
CA LEU A 113 -30.74 28.40 -7.45
C LEU A 113 -29.52 27.50 -7.17
N GLU A 114 -28.39 27.75 -7.84
CA GLU A 114 -27.15 26.99 -7.71
C GLU A 114 -26.55 27.09 -6.30
N GLN A 115 -26.79 28.22 -5.60
CA GLN A 115 -26.38 28.43 -4.22
C GLN A 115 -26.80 27.27 -3.30
N TYR A 116 -28.05 26.81 -3.41
CA TYR A 116 -28.56 25.73 -2.58
C TYR A 116 -27.81 24.42 -2.81
N ALA A 117 -27.43 24.13 -4.05
CA ALA A 117 -26.67 22.94 -4.39
C ALA A 117 -25.23 23.02 -3.83
N VAL A 118 -24.58 24.17 -3.95
CA VAL A 118 -23.21 24.38 -3.42
C VAL A 118 -23.19 24.26 -1.90
N LEU A 119 -24.13 24.90 -1.20
CA LEU A 119 -24.23 24.81 0.25
C LEU A 119 -24.50 23.37 0.72
N LYS A 120 -25.37 22.63 0.02
CA LYS A 120 -25.62 21.22 0.34
C LYS A 120 -24.42 20.32 0.08
N PHE A 121 -23.62 20.62 -0.94
CA PHE A 121 -22.36 19.91 -1.17
C PHE A 121 -21.35 20.20 -0.04
N ALA A 122 -21.23 21.45 0.42
CA ALA A 122 -20.38 21.78 1.57
C ALA A 122 -20.77 21.00 2.84
N GLU A 123 -22.06 20.95 3.15
CA GLU A 123 -22.61 20.17 4.29
C GLU A 123 -22.31 18.66 4.14
N SER A 124 -22.35 18.12 2.91
CA SER A 124 -22.06 16.71 2.67
C SER A 124 -20.62 16.30 2.99
N LEU A 125 -19.67 17.24 2.99
CA LEU A 125 -18.27 16.96 3.35
C LEU A 125 -18.10 16.67 4.85
N GLU A 126 -19.02 17.16 5.70
CA GLU A 126 -18.99 16.91 7.15
C GLU A 126 -19.29 15.45 7.50
N VAL A 127 -19.88 14.68 6.59
CA VAL A 127 -20.25 13.27 6.79
C VAL A 127 -19.06 12.42 7.23
N VAL A 128 -17.87 12.67 6.69
CA VAL A 128 -16.66 11.91 7.05
C VAL A 128 -16.28 12.13 8.51
N ALA A 129 -16.26 13.38 8.97
CA ALA A 129 -15.94 13.72 10.35
C ALA A 129 -17.00 13.20 11.33
N ASN A 130 -18.28 13.30 10.94
CA ASN A 130 -19.40 12.82 11.75
C ASN A 130 -19.36 11.30 11.94
N ILE A 131 -19.11 10.53 10.88
CA ILE A 131 -19.01 9.06 10.97
C ILE A 131 -17.82 8.62 11.82
N ILE A 132 -16.71 9.37 11.81
CA ILE A 132 -15.54 9.07 12.66
C ILE A 132 -15.83 9.37 14.14
N ALA A 133 -16.69 10.35 14.42
CA ALA A 133 -17.01 10.78 15.78
C ALA A 133 -18.13 9.98 16.46
N GLU A 134 -18.98 9.31 15.68
CA GLU A 134 -20.04 8.41 16.14
C GLU A 134 -19.47 7.07 16.65
#